data_AF-B9EYS4-F1
#
_entry.id   AF-B9EYS4-F1
#
_cell.length_a   1.000
_cell.length_b   1.000
_cell.length_c   1.000
_cell.angle_alpha   90.00
_cell.angle_beta   90.00
_cell.angle_gamma   90.00
#
_symmetry.space_group_name_H-M   'P 1'
#
loop_
_entity.id
_entity.type
_entity.pdbx_description
1 polymer ?
#
loop_
_entity_poly.entity_id
_entity_poly.type
_entity_poly.pdbx_seq_one_letter_code
_entity_poly.pdbx_strand_id
1 'polypeptide(L)'
;MPRRSLYLSNLDDQRFLRFSIKYLYVFPPSAAVAADALRAALAKALVHYYPLAGRLRHHADDKLVLDCNAEGALFAEAFLPTLTAADFLRAGATAKPHKSWRKLLYRVHAATFVAVPPLVVQCVLEYVLQLAIDL
;
A
#
# COMPACT_ATOMS: atom_id res chain seq x y z
N MET A 1 16.49 -2.15 13.29
CA MET A 1 15.38 -1.25 13.66
C MET A 1 15.18 -1.26 15.16
N PRO A 2 14.83 -0.14 15.79
CA PRO A 2 14.44 -0.11 17.20
C PRO A 2 13.23 -1.02 17.42
N ARG A 3 13.31 -1.94 18.38
CA ARG A 3 12.19 -2.77 18.80
C ARG A 3 11.59 -2.18 20.07
N ARG A 4 10.36 -1.68 19.96
CA ARG A 4 9.63 -1.06 21.07
C ARG A 4 8.15 -1.03 20.79
N SER A 5 7.36 -0.91 21.85
CA SER A 5 5.95 -0.54 21.74
C SER A 5 5.80 0.97 21.72
N LEU A 6 4.92 1.47 20.85
CA LEU A 6 4.48 2.86 20.79
C LEU A 6 3.01 2.92 21.17
N TYR A 7 2.71 3.64 22.25
CA TYR A 7 1.34 3.89 22.68
C TYR A 7 0.75 4.98 21.79
N LEU A 8 -0.46 4.73 21.27
CA LEU A 8 -1.19 5.73 20.52
C LEU A 8 -1.64 6.84 21.44
N SER A 9 -1.58 8.09 20.96
CA SER A 9 -2.17 9.21 21.69
C SER A 9 -3.70 9.08 21.69
N ASN A 10 -4.38 9.83 22.56
CA ASN A 10 -5.84 9.87 22.56
C ASN A 10 -6.41 10.34 21.20
N LEU A 11 -5.65 11.12 20.41
CA LEU A 11 -6.05 11.53 19.07
C LEU A 11 -5.91 10.37 18.06
N ASP A 12 -4.87 9.56 18.19
CA ASP A 12 -4.58 8.47 17.24
C ASP A 12 -5.40 7.20 17.53
N ASP A 13 -5.83 6.98 18.78
CA ASP A 13 -6.57 5.78 19.21
C ASP A 13 -8.10 5.89 19.06
N GLN A 14 -8.60 6.96 18.43
CA GLN A 14 -10.04 7.17 18.26
C GLN A 14 -10.65 6.02 17.44
N ARG A 15 -11.72 5.40 17.96
CA ARG A 15 -12.36 4.24 17.32
C ARG A 15 -12.80 4.49 15.88
N PHE A 16 -13.24 5.71 15.56
CA PHE A 16 -13.65 6.04 14.18
C PHE A 16 -12.47 6.14 13.21
N LEU A 17 -11.21 6.22 13.68
CA LEU A 17 -9.99 6.20 12.84
C LEU A 17 -9.48 4.79 12.56
N ARG A 18 -10.11 3.75 13.13
CA ARG A 18 -9.69 2.34 12.98
C ARG A 18 -10.11 1.73 11.64
N PHE A 19 -9.68 2.37 10.55
CA PHE A 19 -9.88 1.93 9.17
C PHE A 19 -8.65 2.23 8.31
N SER A 20 -8.45 1.47 7.23
CA SER A 20 -7.36 1.73 6.29
C SER A 20 -7.73 2.85 5.32
N ILE A 21 -6.91 3.89 5.25
CA ILE A 21 -6.96 4.88 4.18
C ILE A 21 -6.24 4.30 2.95
N LYS A 22 -6.86 4.41 1.77
CA LYS A 22 -6.33 3.84 0.53
C LYS A 22 -6.12 4.94 -0.50
N TYR A 23 -4.92 4.98 -1.06
CA TYR A 23 -4.56 5.85 -2.18
C TYR A 23 -4.20 5.02 -3.40
N LEU A 24 -4.51 5.54 -4.58
CA LEU A 24 -4.02 5.01 -5.84
C LEU A 24 -3.27 6.14 -6.53
N TYR A 25 -2.00 5.89 -6.82
CA TYR A 25 -1.16 6.78 -7.60
C TYR A 25 -0.97 6.15 -8.97
N VAL A 26 -1.25 6.93 -10.02
CA VAL A 26 -1.10 6.48 -11.40
C VAL A 26 0.01 7.30 -12.03
N PHE A 27 0.98 6.61 -12.62
CA PHE A 27 2.12 7.21 -13.27
C PHE A 27 2.08 6.88 -14.76
N PRO A 28 2.48 7.79 -15.66
CA PRO A 28 2.63 7.46 -17.07
C PRO A 28 3.74 6.40 -17.24
N PRO A 29 3.72 5.61 -18.33
CA PRO A 29 4.74 4.57 -18.57
C PRO A 29 6.18 5.09 -18.55
N SER A 30 6.41 6.34 -18.93
CA SER A 30 7.74 6.99 -18.88
C SER A 30 8.28 7.18 -17.46
N ALA A 31 7.43 7.12 -16.44
CA ALA A 31 7.80 7.20 -15.03
C ALA A 31 7.65 5.84 -14.31
N ALA A 32 7.53 4.74 -15.07
CA ALA A 32 7.43 3.41 -14.51
C ALA A 32 8.70 3.06 -13.71
N VAL A 33 8.51 2.45 -12.54
CA VAL A 33 9.59 1.96 -11.69
C VAL A 33 9.45 0.45 -11.58
N ALA A 34 10.57 -0.27 -11.74
CA ALA A 34 10.59 -1.71 -11.54
C ALA A 34 10.15 -2.07 -10.10
N ALA A 35 9.34 -3.11 -9.95
CA ALA A 35 8.81 -3.53 -8.65
C ALA A 35 9.93 -3.78 -7.62
N ASP A 36 11.04 -4.38 -8.04
CA ASP A 36 12.19 -4.64 -7.17
C ASP A 36 12.92 -3.36 -6.73
N ALA A 37 13.02 -2.36 -7.62
CA ALA A 37 13.58 -1.06 -7.25
C ALA A 37 12.69 -0.36 -6.21
N LEU A 38 11.36 -0.41 -6.39
CA LEU A 38 10.41 0.13 -5.43
C LEU A 38 10.47 -0.61 -4.08
N ARG A 39 10.55 -1.95 -4.11
CA ARG A 39 10.69 -2.78 -2.91
C ARG A 39 11.97 -2.46 -2.14
N ALA A 40 13.09 -2.33 -2.84
CA ALA A 40 14.38 -1.96 -2.25
C ALA A 40 14.37 -0.54 -1.65
N ALA A 41 13.75 0.41 -2.35
CA ALA A 41 13.56 1.77 -1.84
C ALA A 41 12.67 1.79 -0.58
N LEU A 42 11.57 1.02 -0.59
CA LEU A 42 10.68 0.88 0.57
C LEU A 42 11.42 0.30 1.78
N ALA A 43 12.24 -0.73 1.59
CA ALA A 43 13.05 -1.31 2.66
C ALA A 43 13.99 -0.27 3.30
N LYS A 44 14.61 0.60 2.49
CA LYS A 44 15.44 1.72 2.99
C LYS A 44 14.59 2.76 3.75
N ALA A 45 13.42 3.13 3.23
CA ALA A 45 12.54 4.10 3.87
C ALA A 45 12.03 3.59 5.24
N LEU A 46 11.69 2.30 5.34
CA LEU A 46 11.24 1.68 6.59
C LEU A 46 12.31 1.67 7.69
N VAL A 47 13.57 2.01 7.39
CA VAL A 47 14.58 2.30 8.42
C VAL A 47 14.19 3.51 9.26
N HIS A 48 13.78 4.57 8.59
CA HIS A 48 13.42 5.84 9.21
C HIS A 48 11.96 5.85 9.66
N TYR A 49 11.09 5.18 8.90
CA TYR A 49 9.66 5.04 9.20
C TYR A 49 9.34 3.66 9.80
N TYR A 50 10.19 3.19 10.71
CA TYR A 50 10.10 1.86 11.32
C TYR A 50 8.74 1.49 11.95
N PRO A 51 7.89 2.42 12.46
CA PRO A 51 6.58 2.03 12.98
C PRO A 51 5.68 1.41 11.91
N LEU A 52 5.84 1.79 10.63
CA LEU A 52 5.07 1.23 9.52
C LEU A 52 5.41 -0.24 9.22
N ALA A 53 6.53 -0.73 9.72
CA ALA A 53 6.94 -2.13 9.65
C ALA A 53 6.51 -2.95 10.90
N GLY A 54 5.70 -2.36 11.79
CA GLY A 54 5.20 -3.01 13.00
C GLY A 54 3.85 -3.70 12.84
N ARG A 55 3.21 -4.06 13.96
CA ARG A 55 1.84 -4.58 14.02
C ARG A 55 1.04 -3.89 15.12
N LEU A 56 -0.23 -3.62 14.85
CA LEU A 56 -1.14 -3.17 15.90
C LEU A 56 -1.46 -4.36 16.81
N ARG A 57 -1.61 -4.08 18.11
CA ARG A 57 -2.10 -5.04 19.10
C ARG A 57 -3.07 -4.34 20.04
N HIS A 58 -4.03 -5.10 20.56
CA HIS A 58 -4.87 -4.63 21.65
C HIS A 58 -4.04 -4.54 22.94
N HIS A 59 -4.37 -3.54 23.74
CA HIS A 59 -3.87 -3.31 25.08
C HIS A 59 -5.03 -3.11 26.07
N ALA A 60 -4.73 -2.79 27.33
CA ALA A 60 -5.74 -2.52 28.35
C ALA A 60 -6.75 -1.46 27.90
N ASP A 61 -7.98 -1.56 28.39
CA ASP A 61 -9.08 -0.61 28.16
C ASP A 61 -9.42 -0.37 26.68
N ASP A 62 -9.29 -1.41 25.84
CA ASP A 62 -9.52 -1.36 24.37
C ASP A 62 -8.60 -0.38 23.63
N LYS A 63 -7.49 0.06 24.26
CA LYS A 63 -6.49 0.87 23.59
C LYS A 63 -5.69 0.05 22.60
N LEU A 64 -5.28 0.65 21.49
CA LEU A 64 -4.32 0.04 20.58
C LEU A 64 -2.90 0.49 20.90
N VAL A 65 -1.96 -0.44 20.75
CA VAL A 65 -0.52 -0.19 20.81
C VAL A 65 0.09 -0.65 19.49
N LEU A 66 1.06 0.10 19.00
CA LEU A 66 1.85 -0.28 17.83
C LEU A 66 3.12 -0.97 18.30
N ASP A 67 3.22 -2.26 18.00
CA ASP A 67 4.40 -3.06 18.27
C ASP A 67 5.39 -2.93 17.10
N CYS A 68 6.46 -2.18 17.28
CA CYS A 68 7.51 -2.01 16.28
C CYS A 68 8.45 -3.22 16.25
N ASN A 69 7.93 -4.36 15.79
CA ASN A 69 8.62 -5.65 15.76
C ASN A 69 9.48 -5.90 14.50
N ALA A 70 9.46 -4.96 13.54
CA ALA A 70 10.15 -5.03 12.25
C ALA A 70 9.74 -6.24 11.39
N GLU A 71 8.49 -6.67 11.48
CA GLU A 71 7.91 -7.72 10.62
C GLU A 71 7.76 -7.27 9.16
N GLY A 72 7.87 -5.97 8.90
CA GLY A 72 7.86 -5.40 7.55
C GLY A 72 6.48 -4.95 7.10
N ALA A 73 6.44 -4.23 5.97
CA ALA A 73 5.22 -3.85 5.28
C ALA A 73 4.78 -4.96 4.32
N LEU A 74 3.48 -5.04 4.02
CA LEU A 74 2.99 -5.94 2.97
C LEU A 74 3.27 -5.30 1.62
N PHE A 75 4.01 -5.99 0.76
CA PHE A 75 4.23 -5.59 -0.62
C PHE A 75 3.62 -6.61 -1.56
N ALA A 76 2.62 -6.20 -2.33
CA ALA A 76 1.95 -7.01 -3.32
C ALA A 76 2.31 -6.55 -4.74
N GLU A 77 2.38 -7.49 -5.66
CA GLU A 77 2.43 -7.21 -7.08
C GLU A 77 1.11 -7.66 -7.70
N ALA A 78 0.62 -6.85 -8.64
CA ALA A 78 -0.57 -7.14 -9.39
C ALA A 78 -0.31 -6.88 -10.87
N PHE A 79 -1.10 -7.55 -11.70
CA PHE A 79 -0.99 -7.47 -13.13
C PHE A 79 -2.34 -7.13 -13.75
N LEU A 80 -2.36 -6.22 -14.72
CA LEU A 80 -3.55 -5.84 -15.47
C LEU A 80 -3.32 -6.03 -16.97
N PRO A 81 -3.93 -7.04 -17.61
CA PRO A 81 -3.74 -7.28 -19.03
C PRO A 81 -4.49 -6.31 -19.94
N THR A 82 -5.56 -5.67 -19.45
CA THR A 82 -6.52 -4.94 -20.29
C THR A 82 -6.71 -3.47 -19.93
N LEU A 83 -6.01 -2.99 -18.90
CA LEU A 83 -6.10 -1.61 -18.43
C LEU A 83 -4.70 -1.03 -18.37
N THR A 84 -4.57 0.21 -18.85
CA THR A 84 -3.32 0.97 -18.86
C THR A 84 -3.42 2.21 -17.97
N ALA A 85 -2.29 2.78 -17.55
CA ALA A 85 -2.24 4.03 -16.81
C ALA A 85 -2.95 5.16 -17.57
N ALA A 86 -2.86 5.14 -18.91
CA ALA A 86 -3.56 6.11 -19.76
C ALA A 86 -5.09 6.10 -19.55
N ASP A 87 -5.69 4.94 -19.28
CA ASP A 87 -7.14 4.84 -19.04
C ASP A 87 -7.57 5.55 -17.74
N PHE A 88 -6.64 5.77 -16.82
CA PHE A 88 -6.87 6.49 -15.57
C PHE A 88 -6.38 7.95 -15.64
N LEU A 89 -5.36 8.25 -16.45
CA LEU A 89 -4.79 9.60 -16.62
C LEU A 89 -5.54 10.46 -17.64
N ARG A 90 -6.36 9.87 -18.53
CA ARG A 90 -7.19 10.60 -19.52
C ARG A 90 -8.28 11.50 -18.91
N ALA A 91 -8.37 11.55 -17.58
CA ALA A 91 -9.31 12.32 -16.81
C ALA A 91 -8.79 13.76 -16.58
N GLY A 92 -9.37 14.75 -17.26
CA GLY A 92 -9.19 16.17 -16.91
C GLY A 92 -9.72 16.49 -15.50
N ALA A 93 -9.51 17.71 -14.99
CA ALA A 93 -9.83 18.10 -13.60
C ALA A 93 -11.30 17.86 -13.15
N THR A 94 -12.23 17.60 -14.07
CA THR A 94 -13.65 17.31 -13.81
C THR A 94 -14.05 15.85 -14.06
N ALA A 95 -13.12 14.99 -14.49
CA ALA A 95 -13.44 13.64 -14.89
C ALA A 95 -13.58 12.69 -13.68
N LYS A 96 -14.65 11.88 -13.72
CA LYS A 96 -14.94 10.88 -12.68
C LYS A 96 -13.85 9.80 -12.68
N PRO A 97 -13.44 9.27 -11.51
CA PRO A 97 -12.53 8.14 -11.44
C PRO A 97 -13.03 6.97 -12.30
N HIS A 98 -12.11 6.31 -13.00
CA HIS A 98 -12.44 5.17 -13.85
C HIS A 98 -13.20 4.09 -13.06
N LYS A 99 -14.22 3.47 -13.65
CA LYS A 99 -15.12 2.50 -12.97
C LYS A 99 -14.39 1.32 -12.30
N SER A 100 -13.20 0.98 -12.80
CA SER A 100 -12.37 -0.11 -12.25
C SER A 100 -11.49 0.32 -11.08
N TRP A 101 -11.51 1.57 -10.63
CA TRP A 101 -10.65 2.10 -9.55
C TRP A 101 -10.63 1.22 -8.30
N ARG A 102 -11.82 0.78 -7.85
CA ARG A 102 -11.95 -0.08 -6.66
C ARG A 102 -11.32 -1.47 -6.83
N LYS A 103 -11.20 -1.95 -8.07
CA LYS A 103 -10.58 -3.24 -8.40
C LYS A 103 -9.06 -3.19 -8.29
N LEU A 104 -8.46 -1.99 -8.31
CA LEU A 104 -7.02 -1.79 -8.24
C LEU A 104 -6.48 -1.77 -6.81
N LEU A 105 -7.37 -1.69 -5.81
CA LEU A 105 -6.96 -1.60 -4.42
C LEU A 105 -6.78 -2.99 -3.83
N TYR A 106 -5.56 -3.31 -3.39
CA TYR A 106 -5.29 -4.56 -2.70
C TYR A 106 -6.28 -4.77 -1.55
N ARG A 107 -6.78 -6.00 -1.44
CA ARG A 107 -7.62 -6.43 -0.33
C ARG A 107 -6.79 -7.33 0.58
N VAL A 108 -6.40 -6.79 1.73
CA VAL A 108 -5.86 -7.61 2.80
C VAL A 108 -6.99 -8.45 3.36
N HIS A 109 -6.83 -9.78 3.33
CA HIS A 109 -7.74 -10.71 3.97
C HIS A 109 -7.37 -10.82 5.46
N ALA A 110 -7.85 -9.87 6.25
CA ALA A 110 -7.67 -9.85 7.70
C ALA A 110 -9.04 -9.95 8.39
N ALA A 111 -9.09 -10.68 9.50
CA ALA A 111 -10.32 -10.83 10.30
C ALA A 111 -10.73 -9.53 11.00
N THR A 112 -9.74 -8.70 11.36
CA THR A 112 -9.94 -7.43 12.07
C THR A 112 -9.00 -6.35 11.54
N PHE A 113 -9.31 -5.08 11.82
CA PHE A 113 -8.43 -3.94 11.49
C PHE A 113 -7.03 -4.09 12.12
N VAL A 114 -6.96 -4.61 13.35
CA VAL A 114 -5.71 -4.81 14.09
C VAL A 114 -4.77 -5.80 13.38
N ALA A 115 -5.34 -6.77 12.66
CA ALA A 115 -4.58 -7.75 11.89
C ALA A 115 -4.10 -7.22 10.52
N VAL A 116 -4.50 -6.02 10.11
CA VAL A 116 -3.99 -5.39 8.88
C VAL A 116 -2.63 -4.75 9.19
N PRO A 117 -1.57 -5.03 8.39
CA PRO A 117 -0.30 -4.33 8.53
C PRO A 117 -0.47 -2.81 8.42
N PRO A 118 0.24 -1.99 9.21
CA PRO A 118 0.13 -0.53 9.16
C PRO A 118 0.37 0.05 7.77
N LEU A 119 1.26 -0.58 6.98
CA LEU A 119 1.52 -0.21 5.60
C LEU A 119 1.33 -1.40 4.66
N VAL A 120 0.57 -1.16 3.60
CA VAL A 120 0.34 -2.07 2.48
C VAL A 120 0.66 -1.30 1.21
N VAL A 121 1.57 -1.81 0.41
CA VAL A 121 1.95 -1.25 -0.90
C VAL A 121 1.63 -2.28 -1.95
N GLN A 122 0.95 -1.87 -3.02
CA GLN A 122 0.75 -2.70 -4.20
C GLN A 122 1.38 -2.00 -5.40
N CYS A 123 2.25 -2.70 -6.12
CA CYS A 123 2.73 -2.28 -7.42
C CYS A 123 1.90 -2.99 -8.50
N VAL A 124 1.35 -2.24 -9.44
CA VAL A 124 0.61 -2.79 -10.57
C VAL A 124 1.49 -2.66 -11.81
N LEU A 125 1.77 -3.79 -12.46
CA LEU A 125 2.55 -3.85 -13.68
C LEU A 125 1.62 -3.93 -14.90
N GLU A 126 1.94 -3.14 -15.92
CA GLU A 126 1.33 -3.23 -17.24
C GLU A 126 2.23 -4.10 -18.14
N TYR A 127 1.66 -5.07 -18.85
CA TYR A 127 2.37 -5.64 -20.00
C TYR A 127 2.15 -4.70 -21.17
N VAL A 128 3.22 -4.06 -21.63
CA VAL A 128 3.29 -3.72 -23.06
C VAL A 128 3.70 -5.03 -23.72
N LEU A 129 2.88 -5.58 -24.61
CA LEU A 129 3.38 -6.56 -25.59
C LEU A 129 4.54 -5.87 -26.31
N GLN A 130 5.76 -6.17 -25.89
CA GLN A 130 6.93 -5.91 -26.70
C GLN A 130 6.78 -6.85 -27.89
N LEU A 131 6.37 -6.31 -29.03
CA LEU A 131 6.33 -7.00 -30.32
C LEU A 131 7.65 -7.72 -30.58
N ALA A 132 7.58 -9.05 -30.70
CA ALA A 132 8.44 -9.93 -31.48
C ALA A 132 7.64 -11.25 -31.56
N ILE A 133 7.16 -11.81 -32.67
CA ILE A 133 7.70 -11.95 -34.04
C ILE A 133 9.21 -12.17 -34.06
N ASP A 134 9.53 -13.46 -34.32
CA ASP A 134 10.73 -14.13 -34.80
C ASP A 134 11.97 -14.26 -33.89
N LEU A 135 12.12 -15.45 -33.29
CA LEU A 135 12.97 -16.52 -33.84
C LEU A 135 12.22 -17.86 -33.80
#